data_AF-A0A965EK26-F1
#
_entry.id   AF-A0A965EK26-F1
#
_cell.length_a   1.000
_cell.length_b   1.000
_cell.length_c   1.000
_cell.angle_alpha   90.00
_cell.angle_beta   90.00
_cell.angle_gamma   90.00
#
_symmetry.space_group_name_H-M   'P 1'
#
loop_
_entity.id
_entity.type
_entity.pdbx_description
1 polymer ?
#
loop_
_entity_poly.entity_id
_entity_poly.type
_entity_poly.pdbx_seq_one_letter_code
_entity_poly.pdbx_strand_id
1 'polypeptide(L)'
;AKRQQKSRRVVTHLDKISLWLWYALGITIVPSWIFGSAIDWRVNAFILMPVGMATFVSGIIIRYKPLLVGGVIFWVAGTLCFIVSPLDQYLVGGTAMIFGYLIPGYMLSRAK
;
A
#
# COMPACT_ATOMS: atom_id res chain seq x y z
N ALA A 1 22.51 23.59 -25.18
CA ALA A 1 22.22 22.17 -24.89
C ALA A 1 22.42 21.90 -23.39
N LYS A 2 21.36 22.05 -22.57
CA LYS A 2 21.40 21.73 -21.15
C LYS A 2 21.56 20.21 -21.02
N ARG A 3 22.76 19.77 -20.60
CA ARG A 3 23.07 18.38 -20.27
C ARG A 3 21.99 17.88 -19.32
N GLN A 4 21.07 17.06 -19.86
CA GLN A 4 20.25 16.16 -19.06
C GLN A 4 21.24 15.22 -18.38
N GLN A 5 21.66 15.61 -17.18
CA GLN A 5 22.26 14.74 -16.21
C GLN A 5 21.13 13.78 -15.84
N LYS A 6 20.96 12.76 -16.68
CA LYS A 6 20.17 11.56 -16.47
C LYS A 6 20.71 11.01 -15.17
N SER A 7 20.10 11.43 -14.05
CA SER A 7 20.35 10.90 -12.73
C SER A 7 20.24 9.40 -12.91
N ARG A 8 21.40 8.75 -12.97
CA ARG A 8 21.52 7.31 -13.03
C ARG A 8 20.91 6.91 -11.70
N ARG A 9 19.61 6.59 -11.71
CA ARG A 9 18.87 6.07 -10.56
C ARG A 9 19.72 4.91 -10.11
N VAL A 10 20.55 5.15 -9.08
CA VAL A 10 21.37 4.10 -8.49
C VAL A 10 20.31 3.21 -7.89
N VAL A 11 19.96 2.15 -8.61
CA VAL A 11 19.00 1.15 -8.14
C VAL A 11 19.69 0.55 -6.94
N THR A 12 19.39 1.10 -5.79
CA THR A 12 20.03 0.70 -4.55
C THR A 12 19.49 -0.66 -4.16
N HIS A 13 20.21 -1.38 -3.31
CA HIS A 13 19.74 -2.65 -2.76
C HIS A 13 18.31 -2.51 -2.17
N LEU A 14 17.99 -1.33 -1.63
CA LEU A 14 16.69 -0.96 -1.08
C LEU A 14 15.57 -0.83 -2.13
N ASP A 15 15.87 -0.34 -3.33
CA ASP A 15 14.88 -0.27 -4.43
C ASP A 15 14.49 -1.68 -4.89
N LYS A 16 15.45 -2.60 -4.96
CA LYS A 16 15.18 -4.02 -5.27
C LYS A 16 14.33 -4.68 -4.18
N ILE A 17 14.63 -4.42 -2.91
CA ILE A 17 13.82 -4.94 -1.79
C ILE A 17 12.38 -4.43 -1.90
N SER A 18 12.19 -3.14 -2.16
CA SER A 18 10.85 -2.56 -2.34
C SER A 18 10.10 -3.23 -3.50
N LEU A 19 10.76 -3.45 -4.63
CA LEU A 19 10.18 -4.14 -5.78
C LEU A 19 9.73 -5.57 -5.42
N TRP A 20 10.62 -6.36 -4.81
CA TRP A 20 10.30 -7.73 -4.36
C TRP A 20 9.19 -7.75 -3.32
N LEU A 21 9.11 -6.75 -2.46
CA LEU A 21 8.05 -6.60 -1.48
C LEU A 21 6.70 -6.42 -2.17
N TRP A 22 6.61 -5.56 -3.18
CA TRP A 22 5.39 -5.37 -3.97
C TRP A 22 5.02 -6.62 -4.78
N TYR A 23 5.99 -7.38 -5.27
CA TYR A 23 5.74 -8.69 -5.88
C TYR A 23 5.16 -9.69 -4.87
N ALA A 24 5.74 -9.79 -3.68
CA ALA A 24 5.21 -10.65 -2.61
C ALA A 24 3.77 -10.25 -2.24
N LEU A 25 3.49 -8.94 -2.21
CA LEU A 25 2.15 -8.39 -2.02
C LEU A 25 1.16 -8.84 -3.12
N GLY A 26 1.58 -8.80 -4.38
CA GLY A 26 0.76 -9.30 -5.48
C GLY A 26 0.46 -10.79 -5.34
N ILE A 27 1.45 -11.58 -4.92
CA ILE A 27 1.29 -13.02 -4.68
C ILE A 27 0.32 -13.28 -3.53
N THR A 28 0.31 -12.47 -2.46
CA THR A 28 -0.63 -12.66 -1.35
C THR A 28 -2.07 -12.27 -1.67
N ILE A 29 -2.29 -11.34 -2.61
CA ILE A 29 -3.63 -10.93 -3.06
C ILE A 29 -4.33 -12.04 -3.87
N VAL A 30 -3.57 -12.81 -4.66
CA VAL A 30 -4.13 -13.83 -5.58
C VAL A 30 -4.95 -14.91 -4.82
N PRO A 31 -4.44 -15.54 -3.74
CA PRO A 31 -5.23 -16.46 -2.93
C PRO A 31 -6.46 -15.83 -2.30
N SER A 32 -6.38 -14.59 -1.82
CA SER A 32 -7.54 -13.91 -1.22
C SER A 32 -8.69 -13.74 -2.22
N TRP A 33 -8.39 -13.54 -3.49
CA TRP A 33 -9.37 -13.50 -4.57
C TRP A 33 -9.93 -14.88 -4.93
N ILE A 34 -9.06 -15.89 -5.08
CA ILE A 34 -9.46 -17.25 -5.45
C ILE A 34 -10.33 -17.89 -4.36
N PHE A 35 -9.95 -17.71 -3.10
CA PHE A 35 -10.67 -18.25 -1.93
C PHE A 35 -11.66 -17.25 -1.33
N GLY A 36 -12.07 -16.22 -2.09
CA GLY A 36 -13.00 -15.19 -1.62
C GLY A 36 -14.35 -15.74 -1.16
N SER A 37 -14.81 -16.83 -1.74
CA SER A 37 -16.06 -17.52 -1.33
C SER A 37 -15.96 -18.15 0.06
N ALA A 38 -14.77 -18.55 0.52
CA ALA A 38 -14.55 -19.14 1.84
C ALA A 38 -14.53 -18.10 2.97
N ILE A 39 -14.41 -16.81 2.63
CA ILE A 39 -14.33 -15.69 3.58
C ILE A 39 -15.53 -14.73 3.45
N ASP A 40 -16.67 -15.22 2.95
CA ASP A 40 -17.88 -14.41 2.73
C ASP A 40 -17.64 -13.13 1.93
N TRP A 41 -16.75 -13.20 0.93
CA TRP A 41 -16.34 -12.07 0.11
C TRP A 41 -15.72 -10.89 0.89
N ARG A 42 -15.23 -11.14 2.11
CA ARG A 42 -14.48 -10.16 2.93
C ARG A 42 -13.03 -9.98 2.45
N VAL A 43 -12.83 -10.01 1.14
CA VAL A 43 -11.53 -10.03 0.48
C VAL A 43 -10.75 -8.74 0.77
N ASN A 44 -11.45 -7.61 0.88
CA ASN A 44 -10.80 -6.31 1.09
C ASN A 44 -10.04 -6.25 2.41
N ALA A 45 -10.54 -6.89 3.48
CA ALA A 45 -9.85 -6.97 4.76
C ALA A 45 -8.48 -7.66 4.63
N PHE A 46 -8.44 -8.77 3.87
CA PHE A 46 -7.24 -9.55 3.61
C PHE A 46 -6.25 -8.87 2.66
N ILE A 47 -6.73 -8.00 1.77
CA ILE A 47 -5.87 -7.23 0.86
C ILE A 47 -5.26 -6.01 1.57
N LEU A 48 -6.06 -5.28 2.34
CA LEU A 48 -5.62 -4.04 2.99
C LEU A 48 -4.50 -4.27 4.02
N MET A 49 -4.48 -5.43 4.68
CA MET A 49 -3.46 -5.78 5.66
C MET A 49 -2.02 -5.88 5.10
N PRO A 50 -1.74 -6.70 4.08
CA PRO A 50 -0.43 -6.76 3.44
C PRO A 50 -0.12 -5.46 2.68
N VAL A 51 -1.12 -4.75 2.17
CA VAL A 51 -0.93 -3.41 1.56
C VAL A 51 -0.43 -2.41 2.59
N GLY A 52 -1.00 -2.40 3.80
CA GLY A 52 -0.52 -1.58 4.91
C GLY A 52 0.92 -1.89 5.29
N MET A 53 1.28 -3.17 5.38
CA MET A 53 2.65 -3.62 5.64
C MET A 53 3.61 -3.13 4.56
N ALA A 54 3.26 -3.29 3.28
CA ALA A 54 4.12 -2.87 2.19
C ALA A 54 4.32 -1.36 2.11
N THR A 55 3.26 -0.60 2.35
CA THR A 55 3.28 0.86 2.39
C THR A 55 4.14 1.34 3.57
N PHE A 56 4.00 0.70 4.73
CA PHE A 56 4.79 0.99 5.93
C PHE A 56 6.29 0.73 5.69
N VAL A 57 6.64 -0.46 5.17
CA VAL A 57 8.04 -0.81 4.88
C VAL A 57 8.63 0.11 3.80
N SER A 58 7.85 0.43 2.77
CA SER A 58 8.25 1.43 1.77
C SER A 58 8.51 2.79 2.40
N GLY A 59 7.73 3.18 3.41
CA GLY A 59 7.93 4.39 4.21
C GLY A 59 9.23 4.39 5.00
N ILE A 60 9.63 3.24 5.57
CA ILE A 60 10.93 3.06 6.24
C ILE A 60 12.06 3.21 5.23
N ILE A 61 11.96 2.53 4.09
CA ILE A 61 12.99 2.52 3.04
C ILE A 61 13.26 3.93 2.51
N ILE A 62 12.19 4.69 2.25
CA ILE A 62 12.26 6.07 1.72
C ILE A 62 12.47 7.09 2.87
N ARG A 63 12.47 6.64 4.14
CA ARG A 63 12.53 7.47 5.36
C ARG A 63 11.49 8.58 5.39
N TYR A 64 10.29 8.29 4.87
CA TYR A 64 9.22 9.27 4.70
C TYR A 64 8.06 8.98 5.67
N LYS A 65 7.98 9.79 6.74
CA LYS A 65 7.00 9.63 7.83
C LYS A 65 5.54 9.58 7.37
N PRO A 66 5.08 10.36 6.37
CA PRO A 66 3.69 10.28 5.93
C PRO A 66 3.31 8.90 5.34
N LEU A 67 4.24 8.20 4.69
CA LEU A 67 3.98 6.83 4.20
C LEU A 67 3.84 5.82 5.35
N LEU A 68 4.56 6.02 6.45
CA LEU A 68 4.43 5.19 7.66
C LEU A 68 3.03 5.32 8.26
N VAL A 69 2.54 6.56 8.40
CA VAL A 69 1.15 6.82 8.83
C VAL A 69 0.16 6.20 7.86
N GLY A 70 0.44 6.28 6.57
CA GLY A 70 -0.35 5.63 5.53
C GLY A 70 -0.52 4.12 5.72
N GLY A 71 0.56 3.40 6.03
CA GLY A 71 0.51 1.97 6.35
C GLY A 71 -0.34 1.65 7.57
N VAL A 72 -0.27 2.48 8.62
CA VAL A 72 -1.11 2.33 9.83
C VAL A 72 -2.58 2.55 9.51
N ILE A 73 -2.92 3.55 8.69
CA ILE A 73 -4.29 3.80 8.23
C ILE A 73 -4.85 2.58 7.48
N PHE A 74 -4.05 1.95 6.62
CA PHE A 74 -4.45 0.73 5.92
C PHE A 74 -4.71 -0.44 6.87
N TRP A 75 -3.94 -0.60 7.95
CA TRP A 75 -4.22 -1.61 8.96
C TRP A 75 -5.52 -1.34 9.74
N VAL A 76 -5.75 -0.09 10.13
CA VAL A 76 -7.02 0.29 10.79
C VAL A 76 -8.20 0.01 9.86
N ALA A 77 -8.12 0.43 8.60
CA ALA A 77 -9.16 0.18 7.60
C ALA A 77 -9.36 -1.31 7.30
N GLY A 78 -8.28 -2.08 7.17
CA GLY A 78 -8.35 -3.54 6.99
C GLY A 78 -9.00 -4.23 8.18
N THR A 79 -8.75 -3.74 9.40
CA THR A 79 -9.38 -4.24 10.63
C THR A 79 -10.88 -3.93 10.64
N LEU A 80 -11.27 -2.72 10.25
CA LEU A 80 -12.68 -2.32 10.12
C LEU A 80 -13.41 -3.17 9.06
N CYS A 81 -12.74 -3.56 7.98
CA CYS A 81 -13.34 -4.44 6.96
C CYS A 81 -13.73 -5.84 7.50
N PHE A 82 -13.17 -6.33 8.61
CA PHE A 82 -13.60 -7.59 9.22
C PHE A 82 -14.95 -7.52 9.93
N ILE A 83 -15.38 -6.32 10.34
CA ILE A 83 -16.65 -6.12 11.05
C ILE A 83 -17.73 -5.52 10.14
N VAL A 84 -17.34 -4.91 9.02
CA VAL A 84 -18.22 -4.22 8.07
C VAL A 84 -18.74 -5.18 6.98
N SER A 85 -19.97 -4.95 6.49
CA SER A 85 -20.59 -5.71 5.40
C SER A 85 -19.77 -5.69 4.11
N PRO A 86 -19.79 -6.76 3.27
CA PRO A 86 -18.97 -6.84 2.04
C PRO A 86 -19.15 -5.65 1.09
N LEU A 87 -20.37 -5.10 0.99
CA LEU A 87 -20.66 -3.95 0.12
C LEU A 87 -19.95 -2.67 0.61
N ASP A 88 -19.96 -2.44 1.92
CA ASP A 88 -19.37 -1.26 2.56
C ASP A 88 -17.84 -1.35 2.63
N GLN A 89 -17.26 -2.54 2.49
CA GLN A 89 -15.81 -2.71 2.44
C GLN A 89 -15.17 -1.99 1.26
N TYR A 90 -15.88 -1.83 0.14
CA TYR A 90 -15.37 -1.05 -0.99
C TYR A 90 -15.25 0.44 -0.64
N LEU A 91 -16.19 0.98 0.15
CA LEU A 91 -16.15 2.36 0.64
C LEU A 91 -15.02 2.55 1.66
N VAL A 92 -14.84 1.59 2.57
CA VAL A 92 -13.73 1.59 3.54
C VAL A 92 -12.38 1.51 2.80
N GLY A 93 -12.26 0.63 1.81
CA GLY A 93 -11.05 0.55 0.98
C GLY A 93 -10.77 1.84 0.20
N GLY A 94 -11.81 2.46 -0.37
CA GLY A 94 -11.69 3.74 -1.07
C GLY A 94 -11.21 4.87 -0.17
N THR A 95 -11.80 5.00 1.02
CA THR A 95 -11.36 6.01 2.01
C THR A 95 -9.94 5.72 2.50
N ALA A 96 -9.60 4.46 2.77
CA ALA A 96 -8.25 4.05 3.12
C ALA A 96 -7.21 4.40 2.05
N MET A 97 -7.54 4.26 0.76
CA MET A 97 -6.64 4.65 -0.33
C MET A 97 -6.41 6.16 -0.38
N ILE A 98 -7.47 6.95 -0.17
CA ILE A 98 -7.38 8.43 -0.13
C ILE A 98 -6.47 8.87 1.01
N PHE A 99 -6.76 8.42 2.23
CA PHE A 99 -6.03 8.85 3.43
C PHE A 99 -4.66 8.18 3.58
N GLY A 100 -4.57 6.90 3.22
CA GLY A 100 -3.40 6.06 3.43
C GLY A 100 -2.34 6.14 2.32
N TYR A 101 -2.72 6.50 1.10
CA TYR A 101 -1.77 6.53 -0.02
C TYR A 101 -1.76 7.86 -0.77
N LEU A 102 -2.94 8.42 -1.07
CA LEU A 102 -3.07 9.64 -1.87
C LEU A 102 -2.51 10.86 -1.14
N ILE A 103 -2.91 11.09 0.12
CA ILE A 103 -2.42 12.22 0.93
C ILE A 103 -0.88 12.15 1.11
N PRO A 104 -0.29 11.03 1.57
CA PRO A 104 1.16 10.90 1.66
C PRO A 104 1.86 11.11 0.32
N GLY A 105 1.29 10.59 -0.77
CA GLY A 105 1.82 10.72 -2.13
C GLY A 105 1.84 12.17 -2.63
N TYR A 106 0.76 12.92 -2.43
CA TYR A 106 0.70 14.34 -2.81
C TYR A 106 1.65 15.20 -1.96
N MET A 107 1.76 14.92 -0.65
CA MET A 107 2.72 15.59 0.21
C MET A 107 4.17 15.32 -0.26
N LEU A 108 4.47 14.10 -0.71
CA LEU A 108 5.79 13.75 -1.23
C LEU A 108 6.10 14.49 -2.53
N SER A 109 5.10 14.63 -3.40
CA SER A 109 5.23 15.38 -4.66
C SER A 109 5.47 16.87 -4.43
N ARG A 110 4.98 17.45 -3.32
CA ARG A 110 5.22 18.86 -2.96
C ARG A 110 6.52 19.09 -2.19
N ALA A 111 7.13 18.04 -1.66
CA ALA A 111 8.40 18.10 -0.93
C ALA A 111 9.64 17.96 -1.84
N LYS A 112 9.45 17.79 -3.15
CA LYS A 112 10.48 17.82 -4.19
C LYS A 112 10.62 19.20 -4.79
#